data_AF-A0A2D5WAQ2-F1
#
_entry.id   AF-A0A2D5WAQ2-F1
#
_cell.length_a   1.000
_cell.length_b   1.000
_cell.length_c   1.000
_cell.angle_alpha   90.00
_cell.angle_beta   90.00
_cell.angle_gamma   90.00
#
_symmetry.space_group_name_H-M   'P 1'
#
loop_
_entity.id
_entity.type
_entity.pdbx_description
1 polymer ?
#
loop_
_entity_poly.entity_id
_entity_poly.type
_entity_poly.pdbx_seq_one_letter_code
_entity_poly.pdbx_strand_id
1 'polypeptide(L)'
;MKTLTPLLSCGALAFLLTPLWAAGQCPDVGATQVDARVDESTSGRECGIGFSLFGHSVSIGGEFCPSFKFIYPAHQVCDGQASPGNRCVPKGNLPVRSQACECALFGALGTGLSLPECDCNESALNAGHVEDAETVPCREPR
;
A
#
# COMPACT_ATOMS: atom_id res chain seq x y z
N MET A 1 -9.46 68.26 58.12
CA MET A 1 -10.75 67.55 58.31
C MET A 1 -11.05 66.83 57.00
N LYS A 2 -11.09 65.50 57.03
CA LYS A 2 -11.21 64.57 55.88
C LYS A 2 -12.49 63.74 56.07
N THR A 3 -13.36 63.76 55.08
CA THR A 3 -14.63 63.01 54.95
C THR A 3 -15.01 63.09 53.46
N LEU A 4 -15.44 62.10 52.69
CA LEU A 4 -16.00 60.75 52.90
C LEU A 4 -15.94 59.97 51.55
N THR A 5 -15.69 58.66 51.60
CA THR A 5 -16.00 57.59 50.60
C THR A 5 -17.53 57.37 50.50
N PRO A 6 -18.15 56.77 49.44
CA PRO A 6 -17.94 55.38 48.92
C PRO A 6 -18.03 55.25 47.36
N LEU A 7 -17.44 54.30 46.61
CA LEU A 7 -17.45 52.82 46.56
C LEU A 7 -18.85 52.17 46.47
N LEU A 8 -19.42 51.96 45.27
CA LEU A 8 -20.42 50.91 45.03
C LEU A 8 -20.72 50.63 43.53
N SER A 9 -21.13 49.39 43.26
CA SER A 9 -21.46 48.73 41.97
C SER A 9 -20.21 48.26 41.19
N CYS A 10 -19.71 47.03 41.35
CA CYS A 10 -20.39 45.73 41.52
C CYS A 10 -21.30 45.40 40.32
N GLY A 11 -20.66 45.07 39.20
CA GLY A 11 -21.29 44.55 38.00
C GLY A 11 -20.37 43.57 37.30
N ALA A 12 -19.84 42.61 38.06
CA ALA A 12 -19.10 41.46 37.53
C ALA A 12 -20.07 40.59 36.72
N LEU A 13 -20.28 40.95 35.44
CA LEU A 13 -20.72 40.00 34.43
C LEU A 13 -19.54 39.06 34.14
N ALA A 14 -19.31 38.14 35.07
CA ALA A 14 -18.56 36.92 34.81
C ALA A 14 -19.37 36.11 33.79
N PHE A 15 -19.18 36.44 32.51
CA PHE A 15 -19.52 35.56 31.41
C PHE A 15 -18.89 34.21 31.74
N LEU A 16 -19.74 33.24 32.06
CA LEU A 16 -19.44 31.83 32.11
C LEU A 16 -18.98 31.40 30.71
N LEU A 17 -17.74 31.74 30.37
CA LEU A 17 -16.99 31.13 29.29
C LEU A 17 -16.59 29.74 29.80
N THR A 18 -17.56 28.84 29.87
CA THR A 18 -17.24 27.41 29.94
C THR A 18 -16.40 27.11 28.71
N PRO A 19 -15.15 26.67 28.85
CA PRO A 19 -14.43 26.15 27.71
C PRO A 19 -15.22 24.92 27.28
N LEU A 20 -15.88 24.99 26.12
CA LEU A 20 -16.21 23.78 25.38
C LEU A 20 -14.88 23.07 25.21
N TRP A 21 -14.64 22.06 26.03
CA TRP A 21 -13.57 21.11 25.81
C TRP A 21 -13.77 20.62 24.40
N ALA A 22 -12.88 21.04 23.51
CA ALA A 22 -12.68 20.40 22.24
C ALA A 22 -12.23 18.98 22.56
N ALA A 23 -13.20 18.08 22.77
CA ALA A 23 -12.99 16.65 22.64
C ALA A 23 -12.28 16.50 21.30
N GLY A 24 -10.98 16.20 21.34
CA GLY A 24 -10.13 16.18 20.17
C GLY A 24 -10.85 15.38 19.09
N GLN A 25 -11.22 16.06 18.00
CA GLN A 25 -12.11 15.52 16.99
C GLN A 25 -11.51 14.19 16.53
N CYS A 26 -12.18 13.10 16.89
CA CYS A 26 -11.86 11.78 16.39
C CYS A 26 -12.05 11.87 14.87
N PRO A 27 -10.99 11.71 14.07
CA PRO A 27 -11.16 11.67 12.63
C PRO A 27 -11.90 10.37 12.35
N ASP A 28 -13.23 10.47 12.24
CA ASP A 28 -14.18 9.37 12.04
C ASP A 28 -13.95 8.72 10.66
N VAL A 29 -12.74 8.24 10.38
CA VAL A 29 -12.29 7.65 9.11
C VAL A 29 -11.81 6.25 9.41
N GLY A 30 -12.42 5.26 8.75
CA GLY A 30 -11.99 3.87 8.82
C GLY A 30 -10.85 3.54 7.87
N ALA A 31 -10.11 2.50 8.18
CA ALA A 31 -9.23 1.84 7.23
C ALA A 31 -10.07 1.04 6.22
N THR A 32 -9.74 1.12 4.92
CA THR A 32 -10.34 0.27 3.89
C THR A 32 -9.34 -0.75 3.35
N GLN A 33 -9.84 -1.87 2.86
CA GLN A 33 -9.02 -2.92 2.27
C GLN A 33 -8.59 -2.54 0.84
N VAL A 34 -7.30 -2.70 0.56
CA VAL A 34 -6.72 -2.70 -0.78
C VAL A 34 -6.29 -4.12 -1.10
N ASP A 35 -6.75 -4.66 -2.23
CA ASP A 35 -6.45 -6.02 -2.66
C ASP A 35 -4.98 -6.17 -3.06
N ALA A 36 -4.45 -7.39 -2.92
CA ALA A 36 -3.14 -7.73 -3.43
C ALA A 36 -3.10 -7.58 -4.95
N ARG A 37 -1.98 -7.12 -5.50
CA ARG A 37 -1.79 -7.02 -6.95
C ARG A 37 -0.39 -7.41 -7.38
N VAL A 38 -0.27 -7.77 -8.65
CA VAL A 38 1.00 -8.07 -9.30
C VAL A 38 1.18 -7.12 -10.48
N ASP A 39 2.28 -6.39 -10.48
CA ASP A 39 2.65 -5.50 -11.59
C ASP A 39 3.85 -6.10 -12.32
N GLU A 40 3.79 -6.14 -13.65
CA GLU A 40 4.86 -6.67 -14.50
C GLU A 40 5.73 -5.53 -15.03
N SER A 41 7.05 -5.75 -15.11
CA SER A 41 7.94 -4.77 -15.70
C SER A 41 7.72 -4.64 -17.21
N THR A 42 7.73 -3.42 -17.73
CA THR A 42 7.66 -3.16 -19.18
C THR A 42 8.91 -3.63 -19.93
N SER A 43 10.04 -3.80 -19.24
CA SER A 43 11.24 -4.44 -19.77
C SER A 43 11.11 -5.95 -19.75
N GLY A 44 11.53 -6.63 -20.81
CA GLY A 44 11.45 -8.08 -20.89
C GLY A 44 12.05 -8.58 -22.19
N ARG A 45 11.80 -9.85 -22.48
CA ARG A 45 12.21 -10.49 -23.72
C ARG A 45 11.12 -11.43 -24.20
N GLU A 46 11.01 -11.61 -25.50
CA GLU A 46 10.13 -12.64 -26.05
C GLU A 46 10.82 -14.00 -25.95
N CYS A 47 10.15 -14.96 -25.33
CA CYS A 47 10.59 -16.33 -25.23
C CYS A 47 10.25 -17.07 -26.53
N GLY A 48 11.12 -16.97 -27.53
CA GLY A 48 10.94 -17.62 -28.84
C GLY A 48 11.85 -18.83 -29.06
N ILE A 49 11.45 -19.74 -29.96
CA ILE A 49 12.33 -20.80 -30.45
C ILE A 49 13.06 -20.29 -31.69
N GLY A 50 14.38 -20.20 -31.59
CA GLY A 50 15.24 -19.91 -32.73
C GLY A 50 15.67 -21.20 -33.43
N PHE A 51 15.31 -21.37 -34.69
CA PHE A 51 15.88 -22.40 -35.55
C PHE A 51 16.82 -21.73 -36.56
N SER A 52 18.03 -22.27 -36.72
CA SER A 52 18.95 -21.86 -37.77
C SER A 52 18.89 -22.88 -38.90
N LEU A 53 18.36 -22.47 -40.05
CA LEU A 53 18.31 -23.28 -41.28
C LEU A 53 19.11 -22.56 -42.36
N PHE A 54 20.15 -23.20 -42.88
CA PHE A 54 21.01 -22.67 -43.96
C PHE A 54 21.64 -21.29 -43.66
N GLY A 55 22.00 -21.02 -42.40
CA GLY A 55 22.60 -19.73 -42.02
C GLY A 55 21.58 -18.58 -41.86
N HIS A 56 20.29 -18.86 -42.03
CA HIS A 56 19.21 -17.93 -41.73
C HIS A 56 18.53 -18.34 -40.41
N SER A 57 18.52 -17.42 -39.45
CA SER A 57 17.83 -17.58 -38.17
C SER A 57 16.35 -17.22 -38.33
N VAL A 58 15.47 -18.20 -38.14
CA VAL A 58 14.02 -18.01 -38.10
C VAL A 58 13.58 -18.15 -36.64
N SER A 59 13.05 -17.05 -36.07
CA SER A 59 12.42 -17.05 -34.74
C SER A 59 10.92 -17.23 -34.90
N ILE A 60 10.36 -18.30 -34.34
CA ILE A 60 8.91 -18.40 -34.17
C ILE A 60 8.59 -17.63 -32.89
N GLY A 61 7.86 -16.51 -33.05
CA GLY A 61 7.51 -15.61 -31.95
C GLY A 61 6.86 -16.36 -30.78
N GLY A 62 7.18 -15.95 -29.56
CA GLY A 62 6.66 -16.56 -28.35
C GLY A 62 6.27 -15.52 -27.30
N GLU A 63 5.91 -15.99 -26.11
CA GLU A 63 5.33 -15.17 -25.06
C GLU A 63 6.33 -14.13 -24.53
N PHE A 64 5.87 -12.91 -24.27
CA PHE A 64 6.69 -11.89 -23.63
C PHE A 64 6.92 -12.25 -22.17
N CYS A 65 8.18 -12.41 -21.78
CA CYS A 65 8.58 -12.64 -20.42
C CYS A 65 9.11 -11.34 -19.82
N PRO A 66 8.43 -10.75 -18.81
CA PRO A 66 8.92 -9.57 -18.13
C PRO A 66 10.23 -9.88 -17.42
N SER A 67 11.10 -8.89 -17.27
CA SER A 67 12.35 -9.09 -16.51
C SER A 67 12.07 -9.25 -15.01
N PHE A 68 11.04 -8.57 -14.52
CA PHE A 68 10.62 -8.62 -13.13
C PHE A 68 9.10 -8.61 -12.97
N LYS A 69 8.62 -9.26 -11.93
CA LYS A 69 7.27 -9.08 -11.37
C LYS A 69 7.36 -8.47 -9.98
N PHE A 70 6.52 -7.49 -9.70
CA PHE A 70 6.38 -6.87 -8.39
C PHE A 70 5.08 -7.32 -7.74
N ILE A 71 5.19 -7.90 -6.55
CA ILE A 71 4.06 -8.43 -5.78
C ILE A 71 3.79 -7.46 -4.64
N TYR A 72 2.63 -6.81 -4.71
CA TYR A 72 2.14 -5.90 -3.69
C TYR A 72 1.15 -6.65 -2.79
N PRO A 73 1.41 -6.74 -1.47
CA PRO A 73 0.52 -7.45 -0.57
C PRO A 73 -0.80 -6.70 -0.38
N ALA A 74 -1.84 -7.45 -0.03
CA ALA A 74 -3.07 -6.87 0.48
C ALA A 74 -2.77 -6.08 1.76
N HIS A 75 -3.30 -4.86 1.87
CA HIS A 75 -3.05 -3.93 2.96
C HIS A 75 -4.27 -3.03 3.17
N GLN A 76 -4.28 -2.20 4.21
CA GLN A 76 -5.33 -1.23 4.44
C GLN A 76 -4.80 0.20 4.36
N VAL A 77 -5.66 1.13 3.94
CA VAL A 77 -5.34 2.56 3.84
C VAL A 77 -6.41 3.42 4.51
N CYS A 78 -6.01 4.61 4.95
CA CYS A 78 -6.89 5.57 5.63
C CYS A 78 -7.72 6.43 4.67
N ASP A 79 -8.45 5.80 3.75
CA ASP A 79 -9.40 6.48 2.85
C ASP A 79 -10.80 5.83 2.89
N GLY A 80 -11.06 5.00 3.90
CA GLY A 80 -12.31 4.27 4.04
C GLY A 80 -13.51 5.12 4.43
N GLN A 81 -14.66 4.46 4.53
CA GLN A 81 -15.90 5.12 4.94
C GLN A 81 -15.81 5.69 6.35
N ALA A 82 -16.70 6.64 6.63
CA ALA A 82 -16.78 7.25 7.94
C ALA A 82 -17.06 6.20 9.02
N SER A 83 -16.29 6.20 10.10
CA SER A 83 -16.39 5.24 11.20
C SER A 83 -16.51 5.98 12.53
N PRO A 84 -17.73 6.33 12.96
CA PRO A 84 -17.95 7.12 14.16
C PRO A 84 -17.30 6.51 15.41
N GLY A 85 -16.52 7.32 16.13
CA GLY A 85 -15.83 6.89 17.35
C GLY A 85 -14.57 6.05 17.10
N ASN A 86 -14.16 5.88 15.84
CA ASN A 86 -12.92 5.24 15.45
C ASN A 86 -12.03 6.19 14.66
N ARG A 87 -10.74 5.87 14.63
CA ARG A 87 -9.75 6.54 13.79
C ARG A 87 -8.92 5.52 13.05
N CYS A 88 -8.52 5.87 11.85
CA CYS A 88 -7.51 5.13 11.11
C CYS A 88 -6.11 5.54 11.57
N VAL A 89 -5.24 4.56 11.82
CA VAL A 89 -3.85 4.79 12.22
C VAL A 89 -2.90 3.88 11.44
N PRO A 90 -1.63 4.29 11.24
CA PRO A 90 -0.62 3.40 10.69
C PRO A 90 -0.40 2.19 11.60
N LYS A 91 -0.42 1.00 11.01
CA LYS A 91 -0.19 -0.28 11.68
C LYS A 91 1.25 -0.77 11.50
N GLY A 92 1.85 -0.46 10.35
CA GLY A 92 3.19 -0.89 10.00
C GLY A 92 3.46 -0.86 8.51
N ASN A 93 4.50 -1.56 8.10
CA ASN A 93 4.92 -1.64 6.70
C ASN A 93 4.92 -3.09 6.25
N LEU A 94 4.30 -3.35 5.10
CA LEU A 94 4.28 -4.68 4.48
C LEU A 94 5.28 -4.72 3.32
N PRO A 95 6.07 -5.80 3.18
CA PRO A 95 7.12 -5.86 2.18
C PRO A 95 6.53 -6.04 0.77
N VAL A 96 6.98 -5.22 -0.17
CA VAL A 96 6.80 -5.46 -1.60
C VAL A 96 7.89 -6.42 -2.05
N ARG A 97 7.51 -7.42 -2.83
CA ARG A 97 8.45 -8.44 -3.32
C ARG A 97 8.70 -8.28 -4.81
N SER A 98 9.94 -8.49 -5.26
CA SER A 98 10.26 -8.63 -6.68
C SER A 98 10.72 -10.05 -6.99
N GLN A 99 10.24 -10.59 -8.10
CA GLN A 99 10.70 -11.86 -8.66
C GLN A 99 11.37 -11.56 -10.00
N ALA A 100 12.60 -12.06 -10.17
CA ALA A 100 13.26 -12.04 -11.47
C ALA A 100 12.69 -13.15 -12.34
N CYS A 101 12.39 -12.85 -13.60
CA CYS A 101 11.92 -13.85 -14.55
C CYS A 101 12.87 -14.00 -15.73
N GLU A 102 12.94 -15.23 -16.24
CA GLU A 102 13.78 -15.61 -17.35
C GLU A 102 13.06 -16.61 -18.26
N CYS A 103 13.46 -16.67 -19.53
CA CYS A 103 12.96 -17.70 -20.42
C CYS A 103 13.65 -19.02 -20.06
N ALA A 104 12.90 -19.95 -19.50
CA ALA A 104 13.34 -21.32 -19.28
C ALA A 104 12.93 -22.20 -20.48
N LEU A 105 13.77 -23.18 -20.80
CA LEU A 105 13.44 -24.21 -21.78
C LEU A 105 12.84 -25.41 -21.04
N PHE A 106 11.52 -25.54 -21.05
CA PHE A 106 10.86 -26.70 -20.46
C PHE A 106 10.65 -27.77 -21.53
N GLY A 107 11.21 -28.96 -21.32
CA GLY A 107 11.14 -30.05 -22.28
C GLY A 107 11.27 -31.42 -21.62
N ALA A 108 10.29 -32.30 -21.85
CA ALA A 108 10.41 -33.71 -21.53
C ALA A 108 11.49 -34.33 -22.41
N LEU A 109 12.52 -34.91 -21.80
CA LEU A 109 13.67 -35.59 -22.44
C LEU A 109 13.31 -36.73 -23.43
N GLY A 110 12.03 -36.94 -23.75
CA GLY A 110 11.55 -37.99 -24.66
C GLY A 110 10.80 -37.51 -25.92
N THR A 111 10.41 -36.24 -26.03
CA THR A 111 9.56 -35.76 -27.16
C THR A 111 10.25 -34.79 -28.12
N GLY A 112 11.49 -34.38 -27.84
CA GLY A 112 12.29 -33.53 -28.74
C GLY A 112 11.78 -32.10 -28.95
N LEU A 113 10.77 -31.68 -28.18
CA LEU A 113 10.21 -30.33 -28.22
C LEU A 113 10.39 -29.68 -26.84
N SER A 114 11.29 -28.69 -26.78
CA SER A 114 11.40 -27.77 -25.66
C SER A 114 10.66 -26.48 -26.03
N LEU A 115 9.55 -26.20 -25.35
CA LEU A 115 8.86 -24.93 -25.53
C LEU A 115 9.45 -23.92 -24.53
N PRO A 116 9.76 -22.70 -24.98
CA PRO A 116 10.27 -21.66 -24.12
C PRO A 116 9.11 -21.12 -23.27
N GLU A 117 9.26 -21.14 -21.96
CA GLU A 117 8.28 -20.67 -20.98
C GLU A 117 8.92 -19.57 -20.12
N CYS A 118 8.13 -18.59 -19.68
CA CYS A 118 8.60 -17.58 -18.74
C CYS A 118 8.57 -18.14 -17.33
N ASP A 119 9.74 -18.39 -16.76
CA ASP A 119 9.90 -18.85 -15.39
C ASP A 119 10.28 -17.66 -14.49
N CYS A 120 9.52 -17.45 -13.43
CA CYS A 120 9.77 -16.41 -12.44
C CYS A 120 10.27 -17.06 -11.17
N ASN A 121 11.52 -16.75 -10.79
CA ASN A 121 12.15 -17.34 -9.62
C ASN A 121 11.31 -17.06 -8.36
N GLU A 122 11.01 -18.11 -7.60
CA GLU A 122 10.27 -18.03 -6.34
C GLU A 122 11.03 -17.24 -5.25
N SER A 123 12.34 -17.02 -5.43
CA SER A 123 13.22 -16.24 -4.55
C SER A 123 12.88 -14.76 -4.64
N ALA A 124 11.78 -14.37 -4.00
CA ALA A 124 11.26 -13.02 -4.05
C ALA A 124 12.12 -12.07 -3.18
N LEU A 125 12.85 -11.17 -3.83
CA LEU A 125 13.68 -10.15 -3.17
C LEU A 125 12.80 -9.04 -2.59
N ASN A 126 13.31 -8.33 -1.58
CA ASN A 126 12.61 -7.15 -1.07
C ASN A 126 12.80 -6.00 -2.05
N ALA A 127 11.69 -5.48 -2.59
CA ALA A 127 11.65 -4.39 -3.56
C ALA A 127 11.14 -3.06 -2.97
N GLY A 128 10.79 -3.04 -1.68
CA GLY A 128 10.22 -1.88 -1.01
C GLY A 128 9.18 -2.26 0.03
N HIS A 129 8.34 -1.30 0.40
CA HIS A 129 7.24 -1.50 1.33
C HIS A 129 6.01 -0.68 0.95
N VAL A 130 4.85 -1.16 1.36
CA VAL A 130 3.60 -0.39 1.40
C VAL A 130 3.23 -0.16 2.87
N GLU A 131 2.74 1.04 3.17
CA GLU A 131 2.22 1.36 4.50
C GLU A 131 0.87 0.66 4.68
N ASP A 132 0.71 0.00 5.83
CA ASP A 132 -0.53 -0.64 6.25
C ASP A 132 -1.18 0.17 7.36
N ALA A 133 -2.50 0.19 7.36
CA ALA A 133 -3.30 0.91 8.33
C ALA A 133 -4.22 -0.03 9.12
N GLU A 134 -4.78 0.49 10.20
CA GLU A 134 -5.85 -0.18 10.93
C GLU A 134 -6.83 0.82 11.52
N THR A 135 -8.07 0.35 11.73
CA THR A 135 -9.10 1.11 12.44
C THR A 135 -9.00 0.81 13.93
N VAL A 136 -8.81 1.84 14.75
CA VAL A 136 -8.75 1.72 16.22
C VAL A 136 -9.80 2.62 16.87
N PRO A 137 -10.37 2.23 18.02
CA PRO A 137 -11.29 3.09 18.75
C PRO A 137 -10.58 4.36 19.23
N CYS A 138 -11.24 5.50 19.08
CA CYS A 138 -10.85 6.70 19.77
C CYS A 138 -11.10 6.47 21.27
N ARG A 139 -10.03 6.39 22.06
CA ARG A 139 -10.18 6.32 23.51
C ARG A 139 -10.89 7.58 23.98
N GLU A 140 -11.89 7.43 24.85
CA GLU A 140 -12.30 8.54 25.71
C GLU A 140 -11.05 9.03 26.47
N PRO A 141 -10.80 10.35 26.53
CA PRO A 141 -9.77 10.86 27.43
C PRO A 141 -10.12 10.40 28.85
N ARG A 142 -9.23 9.60 29.45
CA ARG A 142 -9.31 9.25 30.88
C ARG A 142 -9.09 10.47 31.74
#